data_AF-A0A8C5RLY6-F1
#
_entry.id   AF-A0A8C5RLY6-F1
#
_cell.length_a   1.000
_cell.length_b   1.000
_cell.length_c   1.000
_cell.angle_alpha   90.00
_cell.angle_beta   90.00
_cell.angle_gamma   90.00
#
_symmetry.space_group_name_H-M   'P 1'
#
loop_
_entity.id
_entity.type
_entity.pdbx_description
1 polymer ?
#
loop_
_entity_poly.entity_id
_entity_poly.type
_entity_poly.pdbx_seq_one_letter_code
_entity_poly.pdbx_strand_id
1 'polypeptide(L)' 'MGSLAEANTNFALDLFKRMEEEQSKNIFFSPFSLSAALGMTSLGARGNTAVEMEKVGIFMIIRNSQPPIYFIL' A
#
# COMPACT_ATOMS: atom_id res chain seq x y z
N MET A 1 -0.75 16.84 0.96
CA MET A 1 -0.18 15.51 0.66
C MET A 1 0.65 15.09 1.85
N GLY A 2 0.31 13.96 2.47
CA GLY A 2 1.05 13.44 3.63
C GLY A 2 2.38 12.80 3.26
N SER A 3 3.24 12.57 4.24
CA SER A 3 4.52 11.88 4.03
C SER A 3 4.34 10.37 3.79
N LEU A 4 5.37 9.68 3.27
CA LEU A 4 5.36 8.22 3.14
C LEU A 4 5.08 7.53 4.49
N ALA A 5 5.64 8.08 5.57
CA ALA A 5 5.42 7.59 6.93
C ALA A 5 3.95 7.73 7.35
N GLU A 6 3.34 8.88 7.06
CA GLU A 6 1.93 9.14 7.38
C GLU A 6 0.99 8.19 6.64
N ALA A 7 1.23 7.97 5.34
CA ALA A 7 0.45 7.01 4.57
C ALA A 7 0.63 5.58 5.09
N ASN A 8 1.86 5.18 5.46
CA ASN A 8 2.12 3.86 6.03
C ASN A 8 1.44 3.67 7.39
N THR A 9 1.38 4.72 8.21
CA THR A 9 0.65 4.70 9.48
C THR A 9 -0.86 4.58 9.25
N ASN A 10 -1.43 5.34 8.30
CA ASN A 10 -2.87 5.26 8.00
C ASN A 10 -3.27 3.86 7.51
N PHE A 11 -2.50 3.29 6.57
CA PHE A 11 -2.68 1.92 6.11
C PHE A 11 -2.60 0.90 7.28
N ALA A 12 -1.62 1.07 8.18
CA ALA A 12 -1.49 0.20 9.35
C ALA A 12 -2.73 0.25 10.24
N LEU A 13 -3.27 1.45 10.50
CA LEU A 13 -4.44 1.64 11.35
C LEU A 13 -5.71 1.04 10.71
N ASP A 14 -5.90 1.24 9.41
CA ASP A 14 -7.04 0.68 8.68
C ASP A 14 -6.99 -0.86 8.67
N LEU A 15 -5.81 -1.42 8.43
CA LEU A 15 -5.61 -2.87 8.47
C LEU A 15 -5.81 -3.43 9.89
N PHE A 16 -5.30 -2.74 10.91
CA PHE A 16 -5.46 -3.16 12.31
C PHE A 16 -6.93 -3.22 12.72
N LYS A 17 -7.72 -2.18 12.42
CA LYS A 17 -9.17 -2.17 12.70
C LYS A 17 -9.87 -3.36 12.04
N ARG A 18 -9.50 -3.65 10.79
CA ARG A 18 -10.07 -4.79 10.07
C ARG A 18 -9.71 -6.13 10.70
N MET A 19 -8.48 -6.28 11.19
CA MET A 19 -8.05 -7.50 11.87
C MET A 19 -8.67 -7.66 13.26
N GLU A 20 -8.91 -6.55 13.98
CA GLU A 20 -9.60 -6.54 15.27
C GLU A 20 -11.05 -7.04 15.13
N GLU A 21 -11.76 -6.61 14.09
CA GLU A 21 -13.13 -7.07 13.79
C GLU A 21 -13.20 -8.61 13.63
N GLU A 22 -12.15 -9.21 13.06
CA GLU A 22 -12.11 -10.64 12.72
C GLU A 22 -11.46 -11.51 13.81
N GLN A 23 -10.59 -10.94 14.66
CA GLN A 23 -9.82 -11.68 15.67
C GLN A 23 -9.79 -10.96 17.02
N SER A 24 -10.43 -11.54 18.03
CA SER A 24 -10.39 -11.04 19.42
C SER A 24 -9.13 -11.48 20.20
N LYS A 25 -7.98 -11.63 19.53
CA LYS A 25 -6.70 -12.08 20.11
C LYS A 25 -5.60 -11.08 19.82
N ASN A 26 -4.40 -11.31 20.34
CA ASN A 26 -3.23 -10.47 20.08
C ASN A 26 -2.96 -10.33 18.57
N ILE A 27 -2.88 -9.10 18.09
CA ILE A 27 -2.58 -8.75 16.70
C ILE A 27 -1.16 -8.18 16.62
N PHE A 28 -0.33 -8.75 15.78
CA PHE A 28 1.04 -8.30 15.55
C PHE A 28 1.40 -8.43 14.06
N PHE A 29 1.84 -7.34 13.44
CA PHE A 29 2.23 -7.32 12.02
C PHE A 29 3.18 -6.14 11.73
N SER A 30 3.88 -6.20 10.60
CA SER A 30 4.72 -5.11 10.10
C SER A 30 4.03 -4.41 8.92
N PRO A 31 3.46 -3.21 9.11
CA PRO A 31 2.76 -2.50 8.03
C PRO A 31 3.69 -2.19 6.87
N PHE A 32 4.91 -1.73 7.15
CA PHE A 32 5.89 -1.37 6.13
C PHE A 32 6.26 -2.57 5.23
N SER A 33 6.43 -3.76 5.82
CA SER A 33 6.74 -4.97 5.05
C SER A 33 5.60 -5.35 4.10
N LEU A 34 4.34 -5.22 4.55
CA LEU A 34 3.18 -5.48 3.69
C LEU A 34 3.09 -4.46 2.57
N SER A 35 3.31 -3.19 2.86
CA SER A 35 3.32 -2.12 1.86
C SER A 35 4.39 -2.32 0.79
N ALA A 36 5.59 -2.78 1.17
CA ALA A 36 6.64 -3.10 0.22
C ALA A 36 6.26 -4.27 -0.70
N ALA A 37 5.71 -5.35 -0.16
CA ALA A 37 5.27 -6.50 -0.93
C ALA A 37 4.13 -6.15 -1.91
N LEU A 38 3.14 -5.39 -1.43
CA LEU A 38 2.04 -4.89 -2.25
C LEU A 38 2.50 -3.90 -3.32
N GLY A 39 3.50 -3.06 -3.01
CA GLY A 39 4.12 -2.16 -3.98
C GLY A 39 4.78 -2.91 -5.14
N MET A 40 5.56 -3.96 -4.84
CA MET A 40 6.16 -4.82 -5.87
C MET A 40 5.10 -5.54 -6.71
N THR A 41 4.03 -6.00 -6.06
CA THR A 41 2.93 -6.71 -6.74
C THR A 41 2.14 -5.75 -7.64
N SER A 42 1.95 -4.50 -7.21
CA SER A 42 1.25 -3.46 -7.98
C SER A 42 1.98 -3.10 -9.27
N LEU A 43 3.32 -3.12 -9.27
CA LEU A 43 4.12 -2.90 -10.49
C LEU A 43 3.83 -3.94 -11.60
N GLY A 44 3.42 -5.16 -11.22
CA GLY A 44 3.04 -6.21 -12.15
C GLY A 44 1.55 -6.29 -12.47
N ALA A 45 0.71 -5.53 -11.75
CA ALA A 45 -0.74 -5.60 -11.89
C ALA A 45 -1.24 -4.87 -13.15
N ARG A 46 -2.37 -5.31 -13.71
CA ARG A 46 -3.03 -4.70 -14.89
C ARG A 46 -4.53 -4.65 -14.73
N GLY A 47 -5.19 -3.81 -15.52
CA GLY A 47 -6.65 -3.67 -15.55
C GLY A 47 -7.21 -3.36 -14.16
N ASN A 48 -8.32 -4.00 -13.80
CA ASN A 48 -9.02 -3.77 -12.53
C ASN A 48 -8.13 -4.08 -11.31
N THR A 49 -7.22 -5.04 -11.41
CA THR A 49 -6.29 -5.37 -10.31
C THR A 49 -5.38 -4.19 -9.99
N ALA A 50 -4.84 -3.51 -11.00
CA ALA A 50 -4.01 -2.32 -10.79
C ALA A 50 -4.81 -1.20 -10.10
N VAL A 51 -6.07 -0.99 -10.52
CA VAL A 51 -6.96 0.03 -9.96
C VAL A 51 -7.28 -0.23 -8.48
N GLU A 52 -7.58 -1.47 -8.11
CA GLU A 52 -7.85 -1.79 -6.70
C GLU A 52 -6.58 -1.70 -5.85
N MET A 53 -5.42 -2.08 -6.38
CA MET A 53 -4.15 -1.94 -5.68
C MET A 53 -3.75 -0.47 -5.46
N GLU A 54 -4.09 0.43 -6.38
CA GLU A 54 -3.89 1.88 -6.19
C GLU A 54 -4.79 2.47 -5.11
N LYS A 55 -6.01 1.95 -4.93
CA LYS A 55 -6.93 2.42 -3.88
C LYS A 55 -6.49 2.02 -2.46
N VAL A 56 -5.89 0.84 -2.33
CA VAL A 56 -5.52 0.25 -1.03
C VAL A 56 -4.06 0.60 -0.64
N GLY A 57 -3.21 0.91 -1.63
CA GLY A 57 -1.79 1.09 -1.42
C GLY A 57 -1.34 2.53 -1.14
N ILE A 58 -0.32 2.66 -0.29
CA ILE A 58 0.51 3.88 -0.08
C ILE A 58 1.20 4.37 -1.38
N PHE A 59 1.10 3.59 -2.45
CA PHE A 59 1.86 3.69 -3.69
C PHE A 59 1.71 5.03 -4.42
N MET A 60 0.60 5.76 -4.19
CA MET A 60 0.37 7.11 -4.74
C MET A 60 1.48 8.11 -4.36
N ILE A 61 2.16 7.92 -3.21
CA ILE A 61 3.29 8.77 -2.77
C ILE A 61 4.60 8.38 -3.45
N ILE A 62 4.86 7.08 -3.64
CA ILE A 62 6.11 6.60 -4.26
C ILE A 62 6.13 6.90 -5.76
N ARG A 63 4.99 6.78 -6.46
CA ARG A 63 4.90 7.15 -7.89
C ARG A 63 5.12 8.64 -8.15
N ASN A 64 4.69 9.52 -7.25
CA ASN A 64 4.89 10.98 -7.40
C ASN A 64 6.29 11.46 -6.98
N SER A 65 7.07 10.61 -6.30
CA SER A 65 8.45 10.92 -5.90
C SER A 65 9.49 10.41 -6.92
N GLN A 66 9.06 9.77 -8.01
CA GLN A 66 9.91 9.34 -9.10
C GLN A 66 9.41 10.00 -10.39
N PRO A 67 10.31 10.50 -11.28
CA PRO A 67 9.88 10.99 -12.58
C PRO A 67 9.10 9.87 -13.29
N PRO A 68 8.11 10.21 -14.15
CA PRO A 68 7.41 9.20 -14.93
C PRO A 68 8.47 8.36 -15.63
N ILE A 69 8.48 7.06 -15.34
CA ILE A 69 9.24 6.10 -16.13
C ILE A 69 8.60 6.18 -17.51
N TYR A 70 9.16 7.03 -18.38
CA TYR A 70 8.89 6.98 -19.80
C TYR A 70 9.12 5.53 -20.21
N PHE A 71 8.06 4.89 -20.69
CA PHE A 71 8.15 3.65 -21.44
C PHE A 71 9.25 3.85 -22.50
N ILE A 72 10.43 3.30 -22.26
CA ILE A 72 11.30 2.89 -23.37
C ILE A 72 10.68 1.58 -23.83
N LEU A 73 9.72 1.71 -24.74
CA LEU A 73 9.34 0.85 -25.87
C LEU A 73 7.93 1.26 -26.32
#